data_AF-A0A7W5L2A2-F1
#
_entry.id   AF-A0A7W5L2A2-F1
#
_cell.length_a   1.000
_cell.length_b   1.000
_cell.length_c   1.000
_cell.angle_alpha   90.00
_cell.angle_beta   90.00
_cell.angle_gamma   90.00
#
_symmetry.space_group_name_H-M   'P 1'
#
loop_
_entity.id
_entity.type
_entity.pdbx_description
1 polymer ?
#
loop_
_entity_poly.entity_id
_entity_poly.type
_entity_poly.pdbx_seq_one_letter_code
_entity_poly.pdbx_strand_id
1 'polypeptide(L)' 'MSSALKRFWMMYRNGGYEDDWAFARVSGDVTDINTKMPITGPVMRKVIDGRWAYRQMTEFEREEFDANRRW' A
#
# COMPACT_ATOMS: atom_id res chain seq x y z
N MET A 1 4.72 -0.68 -24.21
CA MET A 1 4.64 -1.50 -22.97
C MET A 1 3.16 -1.66 -22.64
N SER A 2 2.62 -2.89 -22.59
CA SER A 2 1.17 -3.12 -22.43
C SER A 2 0.69 -2.67 -21.05
N SER A 3 -0.51 -2.06 -20.94
CA SER A 3 -1.07 -1.56 -19.67
C SER A 3 -1.14 -2.63 -18.57
N ALA A 4 -1.35 -3.89 -18.96
CA ALA A 4 -1.31 -5.02 -18.04
C ALA A 4 0.08 -5.22 -17.43
N LEU A 5 1.16 -5.03 -18.18
CA LEU A 5 2.54 -5.18 -17.70
C LEU A 5 2.94 -4.03 -16.75
N LYS A 6 2.42 -2.82 -16.98
CA LYS A 6 2.61 -1.65 -16.08
C LYS A 6 1.87 -1.86 -14.76
N ARG A 7 0.64 -2.40 -14.81
CA ARG A 7 -0.17 -2.76 -13.63
C ARG A 7 0.42 -3.93 -12.85
N PHE A 8 0.94 -4.93 -13.56
CA PHE A 8 1.64 -6.06 -12.96
C PHE A 8 2.91 -5.61 -12.24
N TRP A 9 3.63 -4.63 -12.78
CA TRP A 9 4.82 -4.05 -12.14
C TRP A 9 4.53 -3.25 -10.86
N MET A 10 3.39 -2.54 -10.79
CA MET A 10 2.93 -1.86 -9.55
C MET A 10 2.59 -2.85 -8.43
N MET A 11 2.03 -4.01 -8.77
CA MET A 11 1.68 -5.05 -7.79
C MET A 11 2.91 -5.80 -7.26
N TYR A 12 3.96 -5.97 -8.08
CA TYR A 12 5.03 -6.94 -7.79
C TYR A 12 6.38 -6.36 -7.39
N ARG A 13 6.63 -5.05 -7.51
CA ARG A 13 7.87 -4.50 -6.96
C ARG A 13 7.64 -4.21 -5.47
N ASN A 14 8.38 -4.91 -4.62
CA ASN A 14 8.56 -4.75 -3.17
C ASN A 14 8.90 -3.31 -2.70
N GLY A 15 8.27 -2.27 -3.25
CA GLY A 15 8.85 -0.93 -3.32
C GLY A 15 7.95 0.11 -2.70
N GLY A 16 7.90 0.15 -1.38
CA GLY A 16 7.79 1.44 -0.70
C GLY A 16 9.21 1.95 -0.49
N TYR A 17 9.93 2.29 -1.57
CA TYR A 17 11.19 3.03 -1.44
C TYR A 17 10.89 4.48 -1.02
N GLU A 18 11.89 5.23 -0.59
CA GLU A 18 11.76 6.49 0.20
C GLU A 18 10.70 7.52 -0.26
N ASP A 19 10.27 7.50 -1.52
CA ASP A 19 9.34 8.48 -2.08
C ASP A 19 7.91 7.98 -2.41
N ASP A 20 7.66 6.68 -2.53
CA ASP A 20 6.36 6.18 -3.05
C ASP A 20 5.59 5.29 -2.07
N TRP A 21 4.28 5.53 -1.96
CA TRP A 21 3.37 4.67 -1.22
C TRP A 21 3.00 3.44 -2.06
N ALA A 22 3.15 2.26 -1.46
CA ALA A 22 2.79 1.00 -2.09
C ALA A 22 1.75 0.24 -1.27
N PHE A 23 0.91 -0.54 -1.96
CA PHE A 23 -0.04 -1.44 -1.32
C PHE A 23 0.68 -2.52 -0.52
N ALA A 24 0.23 -2.77 0.70
CA ALA A 24 0.71 -3.83 1.55
C ALA A 24 -0.45 -4.47 2.32
N ARG A 25 -0.31 -5.74 2.65
CA ARG A 25 -1.22 -6.42 3.58
C ARG A 25 -0.45 -6.70 4.87
N VAL A 26 -0.92 -6.15 5.98
CA VAL A 26 -0.35 -6.43 7.30
C VAL A 26 -1.14 -7.55 7.98
N SER A 27 -0.43 -8.47 8.63
CA SER A 27 -1.01 -9.61 9.35
C SER A 27 -1.28 -9.34 10.83
N GLY A 28 -0.78 -8.22 11.37
CA GLY A 28 -1.02 -7.79 12.75
C GLY A 28 -1.27 -6.28 12.81
N ASP A 29 -1.55 -5.79 14.02
CA ASP A 29 -1.76 -4.36 14.26
C ASP A 29 -0.48 -3.58 13.94
N VAL A 30 -0.59 -2.61 13.05
CA VAL A 30 0.44 -1.58 12.83
C VAL A 30 -0.13 -0.22 13.19
N THR A 31 0.71 0.73 13.57
CA THR A 31 0.27 2.09 13.88
C THR A 31 0.21 2.93 12.61
N ASP A 32 -0.94 3.56 12.38
CA ASP A 32 -1.10 4.56 11.32
C ASP A 32 -0.24 5.79 11.60
N ILE A 33 0.55 6.22 10.62
CA ILE A 33 1.46 7.36 10.78
C ILE A 33 0.71 8.69 10.96
N ASN A 34 -0.50 8.83 10.40
CA ASN A 34 -1.28 10.05 10.44
C ASN A 34 -2.16 10.11 11.69
N THR A 35 -2.94 9.07 11.97
CA THR A 35 -3.93 9.06 13.05
C THR A 35 -3.41 8.52 14.38
N LYS A 36 -2.25 7.85 14.37
CA LYS A 36 -1.66 7.14 15.52
C LYS A 36 -2.54 6.02 16.08
N MET A 37 -3.57 5.62 15.35
CA MET A 37 -4.46 4.51 15.71
C MET A 37 -3.93 3.18 15.17
N PRO A 38 -4.25 2.04 15.82
CA PRO A 38 -3.94 0.72 15.28
C PRO A 38 -4.77 0.44 14.02
N ILE A 39 -4.14 -0.16 13.02
CA ILE A 39 -4.75 -0.54 11.73
C ILE A 39 -4.31 -1.94 11.32
N THR A 40 -5.18 -2.65 10.60
CA THR A 40 -4.96 -4.02 10.14
C THR A 40 -5.44 -4.21 8.70
N GLY A 41 -4.97 -5.29 8.06
CA GLY A 41 -5.43 -5.68 6.74
C GLY A 41 -4.73 -4.93 5.60
N PRO A 42 -5.45 -4.54 4.53
CA PRO A 42 -4.88 -3.76 3.42
C PRO A 42 -4.55 -2.33 3.86
N VAL A 43 -3.29 -1.93 3.68
CA VAL A 43 -2.76 -0.61 4.03
C VAL A 43 -1.83 -0.08 2.94
N MET A 44 -1.50 1.20 3.01
CA MET A 44 -0.38 1.78 2.26
C MET A 44 0.88 1.72 3.14
N ARG A 45 2.03 1.37 2.56
CA ARG A 45 3.33 1.49 3.24
C ARG A 45 4.36 2.23 2.38
N LYS A 46 5.29 2.90 3.05
CA LYS A 46 6.52 3.45 2.44
C LYS A 46 7.67 3.44 3.44
N VAL A 47 8.91 3.54 2.97
CA VAL A 47 10.06 3.80 3.84
C VAL A 47 10.15 5.29 4.13
N ILE A 48 10.32 5.66 5.40
CA ILE A 48 10.64 7.01 5.87
C ILE A 48 11.81 6.84 6.85
N ASP A 49 12.92 7.53 6.62
CA ASP A 49 14.12 7.46 7.47
C ASP A 49 14.58 6.02 7.76
N GLY A 50 14.57 5.16 6.73
CA GLY A 50 14.96 3.75 6.84
C GLY A 50 13.96 2.87 7.61
N ARG A 51 12.78 3.37 7.98
CA ARG A 51 11.72 2.63 8.68
C ARG A 51 10.45 2.55 7.86
N TRP A 52 9.73 1.43 7.99
CA TRP A 52 8.41 1.30 7.38
C TRP A 52 7.37 2.17 8.10
N ALA A 53 6.78 3.09 7.36
CA ALA A 53 5.58 3.82 7.74
C ALA A 53 4.36 3.16 7.11
N TYR A 54 3.26 3.13 7.86
CA TYR A 54 1.99 2.56 7.42
C TYR A 54 0.88 3.61 7.54
N ARG A 55 -0.09 3.57 6.64
CA ARG A 55 -1.33 4.34 6.77
C ARG A 55 -2.51 3.57 6.20
N GLN A 56 -3.71 3.92 6.63
CA GLN A 56 -4.93 3.46 5.98
C GLN A 56 -4.97 3.91 4.52
N MET A 57 -5.56 3.04 3.69
CA MET A 57 -5.97 3.40 2.35
C MET A 57 -7.07 4.46 2.43
N THR A 58 -7.01 5.44 1.54
CA THR A 58 -8.15 6.29 1.25
C THR A 58 -9.27 5.49 0.58
N GLU A 59 -10.49 6.03 0.55
CA GLU A 59 -11.63 5.39 -0.13
C GLU A 59 -11.32 5.11 -1.61
N PHE A 60 -10.71 6.08 -2.30
CA PHE A 60 -10.29 5.95 -3.70
C PHE A 60 -9.26 4.82 -3.89
N GLU A 61 -8.21 4.77 -3.07
CA GLU A 61 -7.18 3.72 -3.14
C GLU A 61 -7.76 2.33 -2.84
N ARG A 62 -8.77 2.26 -1.97
CA ARG A 62 -9.49 1.02 -1.67
C ARG A 62 -10.33 0.55 -2.84
N GLU A 63 -11.05 1.47 -3.50
CA GLU A 63 -11.80 1.16 -4.72
C GLU A 63 -10.89 0.67 -5.85
N GLU A 64 -9.74 1.32 -6.05
CA GLU A 64 -8.74 0.86 -7.02
C GLU A 64 -8.19 -0.53 -6.64
N PHE A 65 -7.87 -0.76 -5.36
CA PHE A 65 -7.40 -2.05 -4.88
C PHE A 65 -8.44 -3.17 -5.13
N ASP A 66 -9.70 -2.93 -4.80
CA ASP A 66 -10.79 -3.90 -4.97
C ASP A 66 -11.14 -4.13 -6.45
N ALA A 67 -11.09 -3.09 -7.28
CA ALA A 67 -11.29 -3.22 -8.73
C ALA A 67 -10.20 -4.08 -9.38
N ASN A 68 -8.95 -3.93 -8.96
CA ASN A 68 -7.84 -4.74 -9.46
C ASN A 68 -7.87 -6.20 -8.95
N ARG A 69 -8.59 -6.49 -7.86
CA ARG A 69 -8.75 -7.85 -7.30
C ARG A 69 -9.91 -8.63 -7.93
N ARG A 70 -10.79 -7.97 -8.69
CA ARG A 70 -11.99 -8.57 -9.29
C ARG A 70 -11.75 -9.29 -10.62
N TRP A 71 -10.51 -9.39 -11.08
CA TRP A 71 -10.09 -10.08 -12.31
C TRP A 71 -9.00 -11.11 -12.03
#